data_AF-A0A348VUA6-F1
#
_entry.id   AF-A0A348VUA6-F1
#
_cell.length_a   1.000
_cell.length_b   1.000
_cell.length_c   1.000
_cell.angle_alpha   90.00
_cell.angle_beta   90.00
_cell.angle_gamma   90.00
#
_symmetry.space_group_name_H-M   'P 1'
#
loop_
_entity.id
_entity.type
_entity.pdbx_description
1 polymer ?
#
loop_
_entity_poly.entity_id
_entity_poly.type
_entity_poly.pdbx_seq_one_letter_code
_entity_poly.pdbx_strand_id
1 'polypeptide(L)' 'MRYSRLFIPTLKEAPSDAEAVSHKLMVRGGFVRQLAAGLYIYLPLGQRVMDKINTIIREEMNA' A
#
# COMPACT_ATOMS: atom_id res chain seq x y z
N MET A 1 -9.08 10.38 10.61
CA MET A 1 -7.94 11.24 10.19
C MET A 1 -8.40 12.16 9.06
N ARG A 2 -7.99 13.43 9.06
CA ARG A 2 -8.26 14.37 7.95
C ARG A 2 -7.25 14.10 6.82
N TYR A 3 -7.71 14.14 5.57
CA TYR A 3 -6.84 13.94 4.41
C TYR A 3 -5.65 14.90 4.39
N SER A 4 -5.87 16.17 4.77
CA SER A 4 -4.83 17.21 4.85
C SER A 4 -3.70 16.93 5.84
N ARG A 5 -3.85 15.95 6.73
CA ARG A 5 -2.83 15.54 7.71
C ARG A 5 -2.24 14.16 7.41
N LEU A 6 -2.60 13.56 6.28
CA LEU A 6 -2.16 12.24 5.85
C LEU A 6 -1.19 12.37 4.67
N PHE A 7 -0.11 11.59 4.70
CA PHE A 7 0.79 11.47 3.57
C PHE A 7 0.26 10.41 2.59
N ILE A 8 -0.40 10.87 1.53
CA ILE A 8 -0.99 10.03 0.47
C ILE A 8 -0.63 10.65 -0.90
N PRO A 9 0.54 10.33 -1.46
CA PRO A 9 0.99 10.87 -2.74
C PRO A 9 0.33 10.11 -3.89
N THR A 10 -0.90 10.48 -4.25
CA THR A 10 -1.60 9.85 -5.39
C THR A 10 -0.96 10.23 -6.73
N LEU A 11 -1.00 9.31 -7.69
CA LEU A 11 -0.49 9.54 -9.05
C LEU A 11 -1.62 9.56 -10.08
N LYS A 12 -1.57 10.55 -10.98
CA LYS A 12 -2.52 10.67 -12.09
C LYS A 12 -2.40 9.48 -13.04
N GLU A 13 -1.17 9.09 -13.37
CA GLU A 13 -0.85 8.03 -14.33
C GLU A 13 -0.24 6.82 -13.63
N ALA A 14 -0.43 5.63 -14.23
CA ALA A 14 0.20 4.42 -13.72
C ALA A 14 1.68 4.40 -14.11
N PRO A 15 2.56 3.80 -13.29
CA PRO A 15 3.92 3.49 -13.72
C PRO A 15 3.89 2.60 -14.98
N SER A 16 4.76 2.89 -15.95
CA SER A 16 4.83 2.14 -17.22
C SER A 16 5.39 0.73 -17.06
N ASP A 17 6.18 0.51 -16.01
CA ASP A 17 6.84 -0.74 -15.61
C ASP A 17 5.93 -1.67 -14.82
N ALA A 18 4.81 -1.18 -14.27
CA ALA A 18 3.84 -2.01 -13.60
C ALA A 18 2.95 -2.72 -14.62
N GLU A 19 3.02 -4.05 -14.73
CA GLU A 19 2.09 -4.82 -15.59
C GLU A 19 0.79 -5.16 -14.87
N ALA A 20 0.90 -5.70 -13.66
CA ALA A 20 -0.24 -6.16 -12.87
C ALA A 20 -1.16 -4.99 -12.43
N VAL A 21 -2.47 -5.18 -12.56
CA VAL A 21 -3.48 -4.17 -12.18
C VAL A 21 -3.38 -3.81 -10.71
N SER A 22 -3.16 -4.80 -9.83
CA SER A 22 -2.97 -4.58 -8.40
C SER A 22 -1.77 -3.67 -8.12
N HIS A 23 -0.63 -3.91 -8.77
CA HIS A 23 0.57 -3.08 -8.63
C HIS A 23 0.30 -1.65 -9.09
N LYS A 24 -0.30 -1.46 -10.27
CA LYS A 24 -0.69 -0.14 -10.79
C LYS A 24 -1.55 0.64 -9.78
N LEU A 25 -2.55 -0.02 -9.21
CA LEU A 25 -3.47 0.60 -8.26
C LEU A 25 -2.80 0.93 -6.92
N MET A 26 -1.97 0.04 -6.39
CA MET A 26 -1.25 0.27 -5.14
C MET A 26 -0.29 1.46 -5.23
N VAL A 27 0.39 1.61 -6.37
CA VAL A 27 1.29 2.75 -6.60
C VAL A 27 0.50 4.04 -6.81
N ARG A 28 -0.52 4.03 -7.69
CA ARG A 28 -1.34 5.23 -7.96
C ARG A 28 -2.13 5.72 -6.75
N GLY A 29 -2.60 4.80 -5.92
CA GLY A 29 -3.35 5.13 -4.71
C GLY A 29 -2.47 5.60 -3.54
N GLY A 30 -1.14 5.66 -3.70
CA GLY A 30 -0.22 6.04 -2.64
C GLY A 30 -0.18 5.03 -1.50
N PHE A 31 -0.32 3.73 -1.79
CA PHE A 31 -0.21 2.65 -0.80
C PHE A 31 1.22 2.14 -0.65
N VAL A 32 1.98 2.09 -1.76
CA VAL A 32 3.36 1.60 -1.76
C VAL A 32 4.25 2.49 -2.62
N ARG A 33 5.55 2.46 -2.33
CA ARG A 33 6.60 3.05 -3.17
C ARG A 33 7.72 2.05 -3.38
N GLN A 34 8.15 1.86 -4.61
CA GLN A 34 9.30 1.00 -4.91
C GLN A 34 10.60 1.68 -4.46
N LEU A 35 11.44 0.94 -3.75
CA LEU A 35 12.78 1.35 -3.34
C LEU A 35 13.85 0.72 -4.23
N ALA A 36 13.70 -0.57 -4.54
CA ALA A 36 14.56 -1.34 -5.44
C ALA A 36 13.73 -2.44 -6.13
N ALA A 37 14.34 -3.22 -7.03
CA ALA A 37 13.67 -4.36 -7.66
C ALA A 37 13.16 -5.33 -6.58
N GLY A 38 11.84 -5.56 -6.53
CA GLY A 38 11.18 -6.41 -5.54
C GLY A 38 11.09 -5.83 -4.12
N LEU A 39 11.62 -4.62 -3.86
CA LEU A 39 11.61 -3.99 -2.54
C LEU A 39 10.69 -2.78 -2.52
N TYR A 40 9.71 -2.80 -1.61
CA TYR A 40 8.68 -1.77 -1.49
C TYR A 40 8.60 -1.22 -0.07
N ILE A 41 8.29 0.07 0.01
CA ILE A 41 7.97 0.77 1.25
C ILE A 41 6.45 0.89 1.32
N TYR A 42 5.85 0.41 2.42
CA TYR A 42 4.44 0.67 2.71
C TYR A 42 4.27 2.11 3.18
N LEU A 43 3.41 2.85 2.48
CA LEU A 43 3.02 4.21 2.85
C LEU A 43 1.91 4.13 3.92
N PRO A 44 1.53 5.24 4.58
CA PRO A 44 0.60 5.20 5.72
C PRO A 44 -0.73 4.49 5.44
N LEU A 45 -1.28 4.57 4.23
CA LEU A 45 -2.47 3.78 3.86
C LEU A 45 -2.16 2.29 3.69
N GLY A 46 -1.06 1.95 3.04
CA GLY A 46 -0.60 0.56 2.90
C GLY A 46 -0.38 -0.09 4.25
N GLN A 47 0.29 0.60 5.18
CA GLN A 47 0.52 0.09 6.53
C GLN A 47 -0.79 -0.21 7.26
N ARG A 48 -1.79 0.68 7.19
CA ARG A 48 -3.10 0.44 7.82
C ARG A 48 -3.83 -0.78 7.27
N VAL A 49 -3.65 -1.10 5.99
CA VAL A 49 -4.21 -2.31 5.38
C VAL A 49 -3.44 -3.54 5.89
N MET A 50 -2.11 -3.48 5.94
CA MET A 50 -1.28 -4.56 6.47
C MET A 50 -1.59 -4.85 7.94
N ASP A 51 -1.82 -3.82 8.76
CA ASP A 51 -2.20 -3.99 10.16
C ASP A 51 -3.52 -4.76 10.29
N LYS A 52 -4.52 -4.45 9.45
CA LYS A 52 -5.80 -5.20 9.43
C LYS A 52 -5.62 -6.66 9.04
N ILE A 53 -4.82 -6.91 8.01
CA ILE A 53 -4.50 -8.28 7.56
C ILE A 53 -3.82 -9.04 8.70
N ASN A 54 -2.84 -8.42 9.35
CA ASN A 54 -2.11 -9.01 10.47
C ASN A 54 -3.02 -9.30 11.68
N THR A 55 -4.00 -8.43 11.97
CA THR A 55 -4.99 -8.68 13.03
C THR A 55 -5.77 -9.94 12.74
N ILE A 56 -6.35 -10.09 11.54
CA ILE A 56 -7.13 -11.28 11.17
C ILE A 56 -6.25 -12.53 11.27
N ILE A 57 -5.04 -12.50 10.72
CA ILE A 57 -4.10 -13.63 10.81
C ILE A 57 -3.86 -14.02 12.28
N ARG A 58 -3.64 -13.05 13.19
CA ARG A 58 -3.43 -13.35 14.61
C ARG A 58 -4.68 -13.90 15.29
N GLU A 59 -5.86 -13.40 14.95
CA GLU A 59 -7.13 -13.90 15.47
C GLU A 59 -7.30 -15.37 15.10
N GLU A 60 -7.09 -15.71 13.83
CA GLU A 60 -7.20 -17.10 13.34
C GLU A 60 -6.10 -18.02 13.89
N MET A 61 -4.90 -17.51 14.16
CA MET A 61 -3.79 -18.31 14.71
C MET A 61 -3.90 -18.59 16.21
N ASN A 62 -4.62 -17.76 16.97
CA ASN A 62 -4.74 -17.89 18.43
C ASN A 62 -6.10 -18.47 18.89
N ALA A 63 -7.01 -18.76 17.96
CA ALA A 63 -8.29 -19.40 18.22
C ALA A 63 -8.14 -20.91 18.51
#